data_AF-A0A7W6EXL5-F1
#
_entry.id   AF-A0A7W6EXL5-F1
#
_cell.length_a   1.000
_cell.length_b   1.000
_cell.length_c   1.000
_cell.angle_alpha   90.00
_cell.angle_beta   90.00
_cell.angle_gamma   90.00
#
_symmetry.space_group_name_H-M   'P 1'
#
loop_
_entity.id
_entity.type
_entity.pdbx_description
1 polymer ?
#
loop_
_entity_poly.entity_id
_entity_poly.type
_entity_poly.pdbx_seq_one_letter_code
_entity_poly.pdbx_strand_id
1 'polypeptide(L)'
;MSESTARAPDRLALSDGKFIATREMMAALGRSAVHACKYRVDSADDAAGTLTFTTGVTMGSWTGVSGTIIYREASPYLFEVIGSAKQNVKGGQVVALDLFGEAKGKVDNVIAEMRRQASAGDVAPVSAESSAATGCAVLLFGLAFVPAALVVGHFV
;
A
#
# COMPACT_ATOMS: atom_id res chain seq x y z
N MET A 1 32.93 -22.03 1.30
CA MET A 1 31.96 -21.17 1.99
C MET A 1 30.72 -21.13 1.10
N SER A 2 29.64 -21.82 1.49
CA SER A 2 28.42 -21.86 0.69
C SER A 2 27.66 -20.56 0.91
N GLU A 3 27.70 -19.70 -0.09
CA GLU A 3 26.86 -18.52 -0.20
C GLU A 3 25.41 -19.00 -0.34
N SER A 4 24.69 -19.09 0.79
CA SER A 4 23.25 -19.35 0.78
C SER A 4 22.59 -18.10 0.23
N THR A 5 22.43 -18.03 -1.10
CA THR A 5 21.60 -17.02 -1.75
C THR A 5 20.20 -17.16 -1.16
N ALA A 6 19.85 -16.28 -0.22
CA ALA A 6 18.52 -16.25 0.36
C ALA A 6 17.54 -16.08 -0.81
N ARG A 7 16.61 -17.01 -0.96
CA ARG A 7 15.60 -16.92 -1.99
C ARG A 7 14.63 -15.80 -1.61
N ALA A 8 14.31 -14.93 -2.57
CA ALA A 8 13.31 -13.89 -2.36
C ALA A 8 11.98 -14.51 -1.91
N PRO A 9 11.31 -13.95 -0.88
CA PRO A 9 10.05 -14.46 -0.42
C PRO A 9 8.96 -14.19 -1.46
N ASP A 10 8.21 -15.24 -1.79
CA ASP A 10 7.10 -15.17 -2.75
C ASP A 10 5.81 -14.58 -2.13
N ARG A 11 5.77 -14.43 -0.79
CA ARG A 11 4.63 -13.92 -0.03
C ARG A 11 5.05 -13.10 1.17
N LEU A 12 4.20 -12.16 1.55
CA LEU A 12 4.35 -11.38 2.77
C LEU A 12 4.09 -12.28 3.98
N ALA A 13 4.98 -12.26 4.96
CA ALA A 13 4.78 -12.96 6.23
C ALA A 13 5.27 -12.12 7.41
N LEU A 14 4.75 -12.42 8.60
CA LEU A 14 5.17 -11.81 9.85
C LEU A 14 5.85 -12.87 10.73
N SER A 15 7.05 -12.58 11.22
CA SER A 15 7.83 -13.46 12.10
C SER A 15 8.45 -12.63 13.22
N ASP A 16 8.17 -12.95 14.49
CA ASP A 16 8.67 -12.23 15.67
C ASP A 16 8.52 -10.70 15.58
N GLY A 17 7.39 -10.23 15.03
CA GLY A 17 7.11 -8.79 14.87
C GLY A 17 7.88 -8.09 13.75
N LYS A 18 8.69 -8.85 12.98
CA LYS A 18 9.37 -8.42 11.76
C LYS A 18 8.66 -8.97 10.53
N PHE A 19 8.85 -8.30 9.40
CA PHE A 19 8.21 -8.65 8.14
C PHE A 19 9.19 -9.40 7.25
N ILE A 20 8.77 -10.55 6.74
CA ILE A 20 9.50 -11.29 5.72
C ILE A 20 8.89 -10.90 4.37
N ALA A 21 9.60 -10.11 3.58
CA ALA A 21 9.10 -9.50 2.36
C ALA A 21 10.23 -9.00 1.46
N THR A 22 9.93 -8.65 0.20
CA THR A 22 10.82 -7.79 -0.60
C THR A 22 10.55 -6.31 -0.29
N ARG A 23 11.46 -5.41 -0.68
CA ARG A 23 11.26 -3.95 -0.47
C ARG A 23 10.01 -3.43 -1.15
N GLU A 24 9.72 -3.91 -2.36
CA GLU A 24 8.53 -3.55 -3.12
C GLU A 24 7.25 -3.99 -2.39
N MET A 25 7.26 -5.19 -1.81
CA MET A 25 6.15 -5.68 -0.98
C MET A 25 5.97 -4.86 0.29
N MET A 26 7.06 -4.43 0.93
CA MET A 26 7.01 -3.54 2.09
C MET A 26 6.41 -2.17 1.74
N ALA A 27 6.81 -1.60 0.62
CA ALA A 27 6.26 -0.34 0.13
C ALA A 27 4.78 -0.45 -0.23
N ALA A 28 4.39 -1.53 -0.94
CA ALA A 28 2.99 -1.81 -1.26
C ALA A 28 2.13 -1.98 0.00
N LEU A 29 2.62 -2.75 0.98
CA LEU A 29 1.99 -2.93 2.28
C LEU A 29 1.82 -1.60 3.02
N GLY A 30 2.87 -0.76 3.03
CA GLY A 30 2.82 0.54 3.67
C GLY A 30 1.77 1.46 3.06
N ARG A 31 1.73 1.58 1.72
CA ARG A 31 0.72 2.38 1.02
C ARG A 31 -0.69 1.85 1.31
N SER A 32 -0.88 0.53 1.22
CA SER A 32 -2.16 -0.13 1.52
C SER A 32 -2.62 0.15 2.95
N ALA A 33 -1.73 0.04 3.93
CA ALA A 33 -2.05 0.32 5.33
C ALA A 33 -2.44 1.79 5.56
N VAL A 34 -1.70 2.73 4.98
CA VAL A 34 -2.03 4.17 5.08
C VAL A 34 -3.40 4.46 4.47
N HIS A 35 -3.73 3.86 3.32
CA HIS A 35 -5.05 4.00 2.70
C HIS A 35 -6.17 3.34 3.51
N ALA A 36 -5.92 2.18 4.12
CA ALA A 36 -6.86 1.52 5.02
C ALA A 36 -7.17 2.39 6.25
N CYS A 37 -6.17 3.11 6.77
CA CYS A 37 -6.34 4.10 7.82
C CYS A 37 -7.01 5.42 7.36
N LYS A 38 -7.36 5.55 6.07
CA LYS A 38 -7.93 6.76 5.45
C LYS A 38 -7.01 7.98 5.54
N TYR A 39 -5.69 7.76 5.52
CA TYR A 39 -4.69 8.81 5.47
C TYR A 39 -4.20 9.01 4.03
N ARG A 40 -3.51 10.12 3.80
CA ARG A 40 -2.93 10.45 2.50
C ARG A 40 -1.45 10.09 2.49
N VAL A 41 -1.00 9.31 1.51
CA VAL A 41 0.43 9.10 1.24
C VAL A 41 0.96 10.37 0.57
N ASP A 42 2.03 10.94 1.12
CA ASP A 42 2.68 12.14 0.56
C ASP A 42 3.88 11.78 -0.31
N SER A 43 4.69 10.81 0.13
CA SER A 43 5.82 10.27 -0.61
C SER A 43 6.09 8.82 -0.20
N ALA A 44 6.57 8.01 -1.14
CA ALA A 44 7.10 6.68 -0.87
C ALA A 44 8.41 6.53 -1.65
N ASP A 45 9.51 6.39 -0.93
CA ASP A 45 10.83 6.11 -1.47
C ASP A 45 11.20 4.66 -1.17
N ASP A 46 10.94 3.80 -2.15
CA ASP A 46 11.16 2.36 -2.06
C ASP A 46 12.66 2.01 -1.97
N ALA A 47 13.53 2.89 -2.49
CA ALA A 47 14.98 2.72 -2.45
C ALA A 47 15.55 3.08 -1.07
N ALA A 48 15.09 4.20 -0.49
CA ALA A 48 15.44 4.62 0.86
C ALA A 48 14.69 3.81 1.94
N GLY A 49 13.64 3.06 1.56
CA GLY A 49 12.80 2.32 2.49
C GLY A 49 11.99 3.25 3.39
N THR A 50 11.46 4.34 2.85
CA THR A 50 10.70 5.33 3.63
C THR A 50 9.36 5.64 3.00
N LEU A 51 8.36 5.87 3.83
CA LEU A 51 7.02 6.28 3.41
C LEU A 51 6.53 7.40 4.32
N THR A 52 6.15 8.53 3.73
CA THR A 52 5.57 9.66 4.46
C THR A 52 4.09 9.78 4.16
N PHE A 53 3.32 10.16 5.18
CA PHE A 53 1.89 10.33 5.07
C PHE A 53 1.42 11.49 5.94
N THR A 54 0.29 12.07 5.57
CA THR A 54 -0.37 13.11 6.35
C THR A 54 -1.80 12.67 6.65
N THR A 55 -2.14 12.82 7.92
CA THR A 55 -3.51 12.69 8.41
C THR A 55 -4.25 13.99 8.16
N GLY A 56 -5.55 13.89 7.83
CA GLY A 56 -6.41 15.08 7.73
C GLY A 56 -6.57 15.80 9.07
N VAL A 57 -7.50 16.76 9.10
CA VAL A 57 -7.86 17.47 10.33
C VAL A 57 -8.22 16.46 11.43
N THR A 58 -7.54 16.52 12.57
CA THR A 58 -7.84 15.70 13.75
C THR A 58 -8.46 16.53 14.86
N MET A 59 -9.15 15.89 15.81
CA MET A 59 -9.83 16.57 16.93
C MET A 59 -8.88 17.46 17.75
N GLY A 60 -7.59 17.10 17.84
CA GLY A 60 -6.57 17.89 18.54
C GLY A 60 -5.69 18.76 17.65
N SER A 61 -5.76 18.61 16.33
CA SER A 61 -4.90 19.30 15.36
C SER A 61 -5.69 19.71 14.11
N TRP A 62 -6.00 21.00 14.02
CA TRP A 62 -6.69 21.61 12.87
C TRP A 62 -5.86 21.58 11.57
N THR A 63 -4.58 21.24 11.71
CA THR A 63 -3.54 21.16 10.67
C THR A 63 -3.11 19.73 10.36
N GLY A 64 -3.65 18.73 11.08
CA GLY A 64 -3.32 17.32 10.94
C GLY A 64 -1.97 16.92 11.57
N VAL A 65 -1.60 15.67 11.35
CA VAL A 65 -0.34 15.03 11.77
C VAL A 65 0.35 14.48 10.54
N SER A 66 1.65 14.72 10.40
CA SER A 66 2.48 14.05 9.40
C SER A 66 3.31 12.94 10.05
N GLY A 67 3.31 11.77 9.43
CA GLY A 67 4.03 10.59 9.86
C GLY A 67 5.01 10.10 8.81
N THR A 68 6.06 9.45 9.27
CA THR A 68 7.07 8.77 8.46
C THR A 68 7.21 7.34 8.97
N ILE A 69 7.11 6.38 8.06
CA ILE A 69 7.41 4.98 8.26
C ILE A 69 8.75 4.67 7.59
N ILE A 70 9.62 3.93 8.27
CA ILE A 70 10.94 3.53 7.82
C ILE A 70 11.02 2.00 7.89
N TYR A 71 11.39 1.39 6.76
CA TYR A 71 11.64 -0.04 6.61
C TYR A 71 13.14 -0.29 6.76
N ARG A 72 13.54 -0.84 7.91
CA ARG A 72 14.93 -1.20 8.18
C ARG A 72 15.14 -2.68 7.90
N GLU A 73 15.99 -3.00 6.92
CA GLU A 73 16.38 -4.37 6.65
C GLU A 73 17.36 -4.86 7.72
N ALA A 74 16.95 -5.83 8.55
CA ALA A 74 17.77 -6.41 9.61
C ALA A 74 18.59 -7.60 9.12
N SER A 75 18.07 -8.35 8.15
CA SER A 75 18.75 -9.40 7.39
C SER A 75 18.07 -9.51 6.01
N PRO A 76 18.63 -10.23 5.03
CA PRO A 76 18.02 -10.34 3.71
C PRO A 76 16.53 -10.71 3.80
N TYR A 77 15.68 -9.86 3.24
CA TYR A 77 14.22 -9.98 3.25
C TYR A 77 13.51 -9.89 4.60
N LEU A 78 14.23 -9.60 5.69
CA LEU A 78 13.66 -9.42 7.02
C LEU A 78 13.68 -7.94 7.41
N PHE A 79 12.51 -7.34 7.46
CA PHE A 79 12.32 -5.92 7.69
C PHE A 79 11.74 -5.64 9.08
N GLU A 80 12.36 -4.70 9.78
CA GLU A 80 11.82 -4.04 10.93
C GLU A 80 11.16 -2.72 10.51
N VAL A 81 9.94 -2.46 10.99
CA VAL A 81 9.21 -1.23 10.67
C VAL A 81 9.27 -0.30 11.86
N ILE A 82 9.81 0.89 11.63
CA ILE A 82 9.90 1.96 12.62
C ILE A 82 9.05 3.13 12.13
N GLY A 83 8.27 3.73 13.01
CA GLY A 83 7.45 4.89 12.67
C GLY A 83 7.76 6.08 13.56
N SER A 84 7.69 7.27 12.99
CA SER A 84 7.79 8.55 13.68
C SER A 84 6.69 9.48 13.18
N ALA A 85 6.14 10.33 14.04
CA ALA A 85 5.19 11.35 13.63
C ALA A 85 5.42 12.66 14.35
N LYS A 86 5.04 13.73 13.65
CA LYS A 86 5.11 15.10 14.11
C LYS A 86 3.77 15.79 13.85
N GLN A 87 3.26 16.48 14.86
CA GLN A 87 2.08 17.33 14.70
C GLN A 87 2.45 18.56 13.85
N ASN A 88 1.62 18.86 12.85
CA ASN A 88 1.85 20.03 12.01
C ASN A 88 1.41 21.28 12.79
N VAL A 89 2.29 22.27 12.93
CA VAL A 89 1.93 23.60 13.47
C VAL A 89 2.01 24.62 12.34
N LYS A 90 0.94 25.37 12.08
CA LYS A 90 0.95 26.50 11.13
C LYS A 90 0.89 27.82 11.89
N GLY A 91 1.65 28.80 11.39
CA GLY A 91 2.07 30.03 12.08
C GLY A 91 0.95 30.79 12.80
N GLY A 92 1.14 30.95 14.11
CA GLY A 92 0.22 31.65 15.03
C GLY A 92 -0.12 30.83 16.28
N GLN A 93 -0.11 29.50 16.18
CA GLN A 93 -0.28 28.61 17.34
C GLN A 93 1.03 28.47 18.11
N VAL A 94 1.07 29.04 19.33
CA VAL A 94 2.22 28.96 20.25
C VAL A 94 2.37 27.56 20.87
N VAL A 95 1.31 26.75 20.85
CA VAL A 95 1.30 25.39 21.39
C VAL A 95 0.41 24.51 20.50
N ALA A 96 1.01 23.56 19.78
CA ALA A 96 0.32 22.31 19.46
C ALA A 96 0.39 21.47 20.72
N LEU A 97 -0.70 21.43 21.48
CA LEU A 97 -0.82 20.40 22.49
C LEU A 97 -0.90 19.10 21.69
N ASP A 98 0.15 18.27 21.74
CA ASP A 98 0.06 16.85 21.36
C ASP A 98 -0.88 16.22 22.37
N LEU A 99 -2.18 16.46 22.16
CA LEU A 99 -3.25 16.04 23.02
C LEU A 99 -3.18 14.52 23.05
N PHE A 100 -2.59 14.01 24.13
CA PHE A 100 -2.53 12.58 24.48
C PHE A 100 -1.69 11.70 23.54
N GLY A 101 -0.64 12.23 22.90
CA GLY A 101 0.22 11.44 22.02
C GLY A 101 -0.50 10.98 20.75
N GLU A 102 -1.43 11.79 20.26
CA GLU A 102 -2.23 11.49 19.08
C GLU A 102 -1.34 11.18 17.88
N ALA A 103 -0.25 11.92 17.70
CA ALA A 103 0.68 11.72 16.59
C ALA A 103 1.29 10.32 16.60
N LYS A 104 1.78 9.87 17.76
CA LYS A 104 2.29 8.51 17.96
C LYS A 104 1.19 7.47 17.71
N GLY A 105 -0.03 7.71 18.20
CA GLY A 105 -1.17 6.82 17.98
C GLY A 105 -1.51 6.62 16.50
N LYS A 106 -1.40 7.64 15.64
CA LYS A 106 -1.66 7.50 14.19
C LYS A 106 -0.64 6.60 13.51
N VAL A 107 0.64 6.76 13.87
CA VAL A 107 1.72 5.91 13.35
C VAL A 107 1.56 4.47 13.84
N ASP A 108 1.30 4.30 15.13
CA ASP A 108 1.08 2.98 15.71
C ASP A 108 -0.13 2.28 15.05
N ASN A 109 -1.17 3.03 14.68
CA ASN A 109 -2.32 2.53 13.92
C ASN A 109 -1.93 2.04 12.51
N VAL A 110 -1.10 2.80 11.78
CA VAL A 110 -0.60 2.37 10.46
C VAL A 110 0.25 1.09 10.59
N ILE A 111 1.15 1.02 11.58
CA ILE A 111 1.98 -0.17 11.80
C ILE A 111 1.12 -1.38 12.21
N ALA A 112 0.11 -1.17 13.05
CA ALA A 112 -0.84 -2.21 13.42
C ALA A 112 -1.60 -2.73 12.19
N GLU A 113 -2.00 -1.84 11.30
CA GLU A 113 -2.67 -2.19 10.05
C GLU A 113 -1.75 -2.94 9.08
N MET A 114 -0.47 -2.53 8.97
CA MET A 114 0.53 -3.30 8.23
C MET A 114 0.68 -4.73 8.78
N ARG A 115 0.72 -4.89 10.11
CA ARG A 115 0.79 -6.21 10.75
C ARG A 115 -0.47 -7.04 10.46
N ARG A 116 -1.66 -6.42 10.56
CA ARG A 116 -2.95 -7.07 10.26
C ARG A 116 -2.97 -7.62 8.84
N GLN A 117 -2.64 -6.79 7.85
CA GLN A 117 -2.62 -7.19 6.44
C GLN A 117 -1.55 -8.25 6.15
N ALA A 118 -0.37 -8.16 6.80
CA ALA A 118 0.67 -9.18 6.68
C ALA A 118 0.26 -10.52 7.28
N SER A 119 -0.46 -10.52 8.40
CA SER A 119 -0.99 -11.75 9.02
C SER A 119 -2.15 -12.37 8.23
N ALA A 120 -2.95 -11.54 7.56
CA ALA A 120 -4.04 -12.00 6.70
C ALA A 120 -3.55 -12.49 5.32
N GLY A 121 -2.37 -12.06 4.88
CA GLY A 121 -1.88 -12.31 3.52
C GLY A 121 -2.59 -11.45 2.46
N ASP A 122 -3.23 -10.36 2.88
CA ASP A 122 -4.12 -9.54 2.04
C ASP A 122 -3.37 -8.66 1.03
N VAL A 123 -2.05 -8.53 1.17
CA VAL A 123 -1.22 -7.79 0.20
C VAL A 123 -0.71 -8.77 -0.83
N ALA A 124 -1.34 -8.74 -2.01
CA ALA A 124 -0.84 -9.45 -3.16
C ALA A 124 0.63 -9.04 -3.38
N PRO A 125 1.56 -10.00 -3.58
CA PRO A 125 2.88 -9.64 -4.09
C PRO A 125 2.64 -8.83 -5.37
N VAL A 126 3.26 -7.65 -5.47
CA VAL A 126 3.41 -7.02 -6.76
C VAL A 126 4.07 -8.08 -7.62
N SER A 127 3.27 -8.65 -8.52
CA SER A 127 3.75 -9.67 -9.41
C SER A 127 4.89 -9.00 -10.15
N ALA A 128 6.08 -9.59 -10.11
CA ALA A 128 7.09 -9.32 -11.11
C ALA A 128 6.42 -9.67 -12.44
N GLU A 129 5.73 -8.72 -13.05
CA GLU A 129 5.18 -8.86 -14.37
C GLU A 129 6.38 -8.95 -15.30
N SER A 130 6.73 -10.22 -15.57
CA SER A 130 7.22 -10.70 -16.84
C SER A 130 6.75 -9.74 -17.93
N SER A 131 7.73 -9.04 -18.50
CA SER A 131 7.58 -8.30 -19.74
C SER A 131 7.21 -9.29 -20.85
N ALA A 132 5.93 -9.63 -20.94
CA ALA A 132 5.32 -10.26 -22.09
C ALA A 132 4.54 -9.17 -22.81
N ALA A 133 5.27 -8.46 -23.67
CA ALA A 133 4.70 -7.58 -24.67
C ALA A 133 3.62 -8.29 -25.50
N THR A 134 2.66 -7.49 -25.98
CA THR A 134 1.79 -7.69 -27.15
C THR A 134 0.37 -8.14 -26.85
N GLY A 135 -0.57 -7.20 -27.03
CA GLY A 135 -1.92 -7.53 -27.50
C GLY A 135 -3.02 -6.69 -26.89
N CYS A 136 -3.26 -5.49 -27.43
CA CYS A 136 -4.55 -4.81 -27.28
C CYS A 136 -5.67 -5.71 -27.81
N ALA A 137 -6.52 -6.25 -26.95
CA ALA A 137 -7.84 -6.75 -27.33
C ALA A 137 -8.89 -5.98 -26.54
N VAL A 138 -9.31 -4.85 -27.11
CA VAL A 138 -10.49 -4.11 -26.68
C VAL A 138 -11.72 -4.98 -26.95
N LEU A 139 -12.32 -5.54 -25.91
CA LEU A 139 -13.64 -6.18 -25.96
C LEU A 139 -14.72 -5.10 -25.89
N LEU A 140 -15.21 -4.64 -27.05
CA LEU A 140 -16.44 -3.86 -27.13
C LEU A 140 -17.65 -4.81 -27.18
N PHE A 141 -18.34 -4.92 -26.05
CA PHE A 141 -19.71 -5.41 -25.97
C PHE A 141 -20.63 -4.43 -26.74
N GLY A 142 -21.06 -4.81 -27.94
CA GLY A 142 -22.07 -4.12 -28.74
C GLY A 142 -23.43 -4.81 -28.60
N LEU A 143 -24.35 -4.17 -27.92
CA LEU A 143 -25.77 -4.53 -27.81
C LEU A 143 -26.49 -4.42 -29.17
N ALA A 144 -27.30 -5.46 -29.44
CA ALA A 144 -28.59 -5.46 -30.13
C ALA A 144 -28.74 -4.70 -31.47
N PHE A 145 -29.00 -5.44 -32.55
CA PHE A 145 -30.05 -5.08 -33.52
C PHE A 145 -30.53 -6.34 -34.27
N VAL A 146 -31.78 -6.73 -34.02
CA VAL A 146 -32.52 -7.70 -34.84
C VAL A 146 -33.01 -6.97 -36.10
N PRO A 147 -33.00 -7.62 -37.27
CA PRO A 147 -34.10 -7.39 -38.20
C PRO A 147 -34.80 -8.69 -38.60
N ALA A 148 -36.11 -8.54 -38.67
CA ALA A 148 -37.10 -9.51 -39.09
C ALA A 148 -36.96 -9.91 -40.56
N ALA A 149 -37.32 -11.17 -40.81
CA ALA A 149 -38.05 -11.71 -41.97
C ALA A 149 -37.58 -11.34 -43.40
N LEU A 150 -37.26 -12.37 -44.20
CA LEU A 150 -38.09 -12.68 -45.37
C LEU A 150 -37.84 -14.14 -45.84
N VAL A 151 -38.89 -14.94 -45.81
CA VAL A 151 -39.05 -16.23 -46.47
C VAL A 151 -39.14 -16.00 -47.97
N VAL A 152 -38.33 -16.69 -48.77
CA VAL A 152 -38.69 -17.01 -50.16
C VAL A 152 -38.29 -18.46 -50.44
N GLY A 153 -39.29 -19.33 -50.40
CA GLY A 153 -39.30 -20.57 -51.17
C GLY A 153 -40.25 -20.39 -52.35
N HIS A 154 -39.80 -20.70 -53.56
CA HIS A 154 -40.68 -21.26 -54.58
C HIS A 154 -39.90 -22.13 -55.56
N PHE A 155 -40.29 -23.40 -55.54
CA PHE A 155 -40.25 -24.36 -56.65
C PHE A 155 -41.09 -23.83 -57.82
N VAL A 156 -40.57 -23.87 -59.04
CA VAL A 156 -41.17 -24.51 -60.23
C VAL A 156 -40.02 -24.90 -61.15
#